data_AF-A0A661NL46-F1
#
_entry.id   AF-A0A661NL46-F1
#
_cell.length_a   1.000
_cell.length_b   1.000
_cell.length_c   1.000
_cell.angle_alpha   90.00
_cell.angle_beta   90.00
_cell.angle_gamma   90.00
#
_symmetry.space_group_name_H-M   'P 1'
#
loop_
_entity.id
_entity.type
_entity.pdbx_description
1 polymer ?
#
loop_
_entity_poly.entity_id
_entity_poly.type
_entity_poly.pdbx_seq_one_letter_code
_entity_poly.pdbx_strand_id
1 'polypeptide(L)'
;MRRSLNISRVCQQALDRQIRRLHDLPLEVERLGRFLDRMARQQERESRQWFQHGLQEARDWLEHEASYAQVRLLGSANAARRLRRLLSAPPGPLREGLESRAAVADFDRDGYLQGWVAAIGAYWQFLERNL
;
A
#
# COMPACT_ATOMS: atom_id res chain seq x y z
N MET A 1 -39.17 58.49 -5.00
CA MET A 1 -37.99 58.07 -4.19
C MET A 1 -37.18 57.04 -4.96
N ARG A 2 -36.13 57.45 -5.67
CA ARG A 2 -35.22 56.52 -6.36
C ARG A 2 -34.13 56.08 -5.38
N ARG A 3 -34.11 54.80 -5.02
CA ARG A 3 -32.99 54.17 -4.29
C ARG A 3 -31.81 54.06 -5.27
N SER A 4 -30.86 54.98 -5.20
CA SER A 4 -29.57 54.78 -5.85
C SER A 4 -28.87 53.63 -5.13
N LEU A 5 -28.88 52.45 -5.75
CA LEU A 5 -28.00 51.36 -5.37
C LEU A 5 -26.58 51.90 -5.44
N ASN A 6 -25.90 51.93 -4.29
CA ASN A 6 -24.53 52.40 -4.18
C ASN A 6 -23.63 51.33 -4.82
N ILE A 7 -23.52 51.36 -6.15
CA ILE A 7 -22.77 50.39 -6.98
C ILE A 7 -21.35 50.21 -6.44
N SER A 8 -20.73 51.29 -5.93
CA SER A 8 -19.43 51.25 -5.25
C SER A 8 -19.39 50.31 -4.05
N ARG A 9 -20.43 50.28 -3.21
CA ARG A 9 -20.49 49.43 -2.00
C ARG A 9 -20.71 47.97 -2.36
N VAL A 10 -21.48 47.69 -3.41
CA VAL A 10 -21.72 46.33 -3.90
C VAL A 10 -20.45 45.77 -4.57
N CYS A 11 -19.75 46.58 -5.37
CA CYS A 11 -18.48 46.21 -5.96
C CYS A 11 -17.38 45.99 -4.91
N GLN A 12 -17.31 46.83 -3.87
CA GLN A 12 -16.39 46.64 -2.74
C GLN A 12 -16.69 45.35 -1.97
N GLN A 13 -17.96 45.04 -1.69
CA GLN A 13 -18.33 43.78 -1.03
C GLN A 13 -18.03 42.54 -1.88
N ALA A 14 -18.12 42.63 -3.21
CA ALA A 14 -17.75 41.55 -4.12
C ALA A 14 -16.23 41.33 -4.15
N LEU A 15 -15.45 42.43 -4.19
CA LEU A 15 -14.00 42.41 -4.09
C LEU A 15 -13.51 41.84 -2.76
N ASP A 16 -14.09 42.26 -1.63
CA ASP A 16 -13.75 41.73 -0.30
C ASP A 16 -14.01 40.23 -0.20
N ARG A 17 -15.10 39.74 -0.81
CA ARG A 17 -15.39 38.29 -0.87
C ARG A 17 -14.39 37.54 -1.75
N GLN A 18 -13.96 38.10 -2.87
CA GLN A 18 -12.93 37.48 -3.70
C GLN A 18 -11.56 37.47 -3.01
N ILE A 19 -11.19 38.57 -2.34
CA ILE A 19 -9.94 38.66 -1.57
C ILE A 19 -9.93 37.64 -0.44
N ARG A 20 -11.04 37.51 0.32
CA ARG A 20 -11.16 36.47 1.36
C ARG A 20 -11.06 35.06 0.78
N ARG A 21 -11.76 34.76 -0.31
CA ARG A 21 -11.65 33.45 -0.99
C ARG A 21 -10.23 33.14 -1.45
N LEU A 22 -9.52 34.14 -1.97
CA LEU A 22 -8.12 33.99 -2.38
C LEU A 22 -7.16 33.88 -1.19
N HIS A 23 -7.52 34.42 -0.02
CA HIS A 23 -6.75 34.33 1.22
C HIS A 23 -7.02 33.00 1.97
N ASP A 24 -8.21 32.42 1.80
CA ASP A 24 -8.59 31.13 2.38
C ASP A 24 -8.10 29.94 1.53
N LEU A 25 -7.95 30.11 0.20
CA LEU A 25 -7.44 29.09 -0.71
C LEU A 25 -6.07 28.51 -0.29
N PRO A 26 -5.06 29.32 0.07
CA PRO A 26 -3.77 28.82 0.54
C PRO A 26 -3.88 27.93 1.80
N LEU A 27 -4.76 28.31 2.73
CA LEU A 27 -5.02 27.54 3.96
C LEU A 27 -5.72 26.21 3.66
N GLU A 28 -6.65 26.20 2.70
CA GLU A 28 -7.31 24.97 2.25
C GLU A 28 -6.36 24.03 1.50
N VAL A 29 -5.48 24.57 0.66
CA VAL A 29 -4.44 23.80 -0.05
C VAL A 29 -3.44 23.19 0.94
N GLU A 30 -2.99 23.94 1.96
CA GLU A 30 -2.12 23.38 3.01
C GLU A 30 -2.82 22.28 3.83
N ARG A 31 -4.12 22.45 4.14
CA ARG A 31 -4.91 21.42 4.84
C ARG A 31 -5.05 20.16 3.99
N LEU A 32 -5.28 20.31 2.68
CA LEU A 32 -5.33 19.21 1.73
C LEU A 32 -3.97 18.50 1.63
N GLY A 33 -2.87 19.25 1.53
CA GLY A 33 -1.51 18.69 1.53
C GLY A 33 -1.24 17.86 2.79
N ARG A 34 -1.53 18.39 3.98
CA ARG A 34 -1.41 17.65 5.25
C ARG A 34 -2.33 16.45 5.34
N PHE A 35 -3.48 16.46 4.66
CA PHE A 35 -4.38 15.30 4.59
C PHE A 35 -3.81 14.22 3.67
N LEU A 36 -3.33 14.59 2.48
CA LEU A 36 -2.68 13.67 1.54
C LEU A 36 -1.42 13.03 2.14
N ASP A 37 -0.61 13.80 2.87
CA ASP A 37 0.56 13.26 3.57
C ASP A 37 0.17 12.23 4.64
N ARG A 38 -0.93 12.47 5.38
CA ARG A 38 -1.44 11.52 6.37
C ARG A 38 -1.96 10.25 5.70
N MET A 39 -2.72 10.39 4.61
CA MET A 39 -3.18 9.28 3.77
C MET A 39 -2.02 8.44 3.26
N ALA A 40 -0.98 9.07 2.71
CA ALA A 40 0.21 8.38 2.19
C ALA A 40 0.96 7.62 3.28
N ARG A 41 1.15 8.23 4.47
CA ARG A 41 1.77 7.54 5.61
C ARG A 41 0.94 6.38 6.14
N GLN A 42 -0.38 6.51 6.12
CA GLN A 42 -1.29 5.44 6.54
C GLN A 42 -1.20 4.27 5.55
N GLN A 43 -1.27 4.55 4.25
CA GLN A 43 -1.10 3.55 3.19
C GLN A 43 0.25 2.84 3.27
N GLU A 44 1.34 3.58 3.54
CA GLU A 44 2.66 2.99 3.71
C GLU A 44 2.74 2.05 4.92
N ARG A 45 2.09 2.39 6.02
CA ARG A 45 2.03 1.53 7.22
C ARG A 45 1.23 0.27 6.95
N GLU A 46 0.07 0.39 6.31
CA GLU A 46 -0.79 -0.74 5.94
C GLU A 46 -0.06 -1.69 4.98
N SER A 47 0.60 -1.16 3.95
CA SER A 47 1.39 -1.98 3.02
C SER A 47 2.56 -2.68 3.71
N ARG A 48 3.27 -1.98 4.62
CA ARG A 48 4.32 -2.59 5.46
C ARG A 48 3.77 -3.70 6.36
N GLN A 49 2.59 -3.52 6.93
CA GLN A 49 1.95 -4.53 7.78
C GLN A 49 1.67 -5.80 6.98
N TRP A 50 1.02 -5.69 5.81
CA TRP A 50 0.71 -6.85 4.99
C TRP A 50 1.96 -7.54 4.43
N PHE A 51 2.97 -6.76 4.06
CA PHE A 51 4.30 -7.29 3.72
C PHE A 51 4.90 -8.11 4.86
N GLN A 52 4.88 -7.61 6.09
CA GLN A 52 5.38 -8.33 7.26
C GLN A 52 4.59 -9.61 7.53
N HIS A 53 3.26 -9.58 7.40
CA HIS A 53 2.43 -10.79 7.52
C HIS A 53 2.80 -11.84 6.47
N GLY A 54 2.96 -11.44 5.20
CA GLY A 54 3.37 -12.35 4.14
C GLY A 54 4.76 -12.92 4.36
N LEU A 55 5.69 -12.12 4.86
CA LEU A 55 7.04 -12.55 5.21
C LEU A 55 7.04 -13.59 6.33
N GLN A 56 6.26 -13.34 7.40
CA GLN A 56 6.17 -14.25 8.54
C GLN A 56 5.56 -15.60 8.13
N GLU A 57 4.44 -15.58 7.42
CA GLU A 57 3.76 -16.82 7.00
C GLU A 57 4.61 -17.65 6.03
N ALA A 58 5.29 -16.97 5.09
CA ALA A 58 6.24 -17.64 4.20
C ALA A 58 7.42 -18.24 4.96
N ARG A 59 7.93 -17.56 5.98
CA ARG A 59 9.00 -18.07 6.85
C ARG A 59 8.54 -19.33 7.60
N ASP A 60 7.37 -19.30 8.21
CA ASP A 60 6.84 -20.44 8.95
C ASP A 60 6.68 -21.66 8.03
N TRP A 61 6.17 -21.45 6.81
CA TRP A 61 6.12 -22.49 5.79
C TRP A 61 7.51 -23.01 5.40
N LEU A 62 8.49 -22.12 5.18
CA LEU A 62 9.86 -22.49 4.81
C LEU A 62 10.59 -23.30 5.90
N GLU A 63 10.37 -22.98 7.17
CA GLU A 63 11.06 -23.61 8.30
C GLU A 63 10.45 -24.97 8.67
N HIS A 64 9.16 -25.19 8.42
CA HIS A 64 8.43 -26.33 8.98
C HIS A 64 7.78 -27.26 7.97
N GLU A 65 7.42 -26.77 6.79
CA GLU A 65 6.57 -27.51 5.83
C GLU A 65 7.22 -27.67 4.45
N ALA A 66 8.04 -26.71 4.03
CA ALA A 66 8.58 -26.68 2.69
C ALA A 66 9.65 -27.76 2.49
N SER A 67 9.47 -28.60 1.47
CA SER A 67 10.53 -29.50 1.02
C SER A 67 11.64 -28.71 0.30
N TYR A 68 12.87 -29.18 0.38
CA TYR A 68 14.01 -28.59 -0.34
C TYR A 68 13.74 -28.41 -1.85
N ALA A 69 13.04 -29.37 -2.47
CA ALA A 69 12.67 -29.29 -3.89
C ALA A 69 11.76 -28.09 -4.18
N GLN A 70 10.77 -27.83 -3.32
CA GLN A 70 9.88 -26.67 -3.44
C GLN A 70 10.64 -25.36 -3.21
N VAL A 71 11.49 -25.32 -2.18
CA VAL A 71 12.32 -24.15 -1.88
C VAL A 71 13.25 -23.84 -3.05
N ARG A 72 13.95 -24.84 -3.60
CA ARG A 72 14.81 -24.67 -4.79
C ARG A 72 14.01 -24.19 -6.00
N LEU A 73 12.85 -24.77 -6.26
CA LEU A 73 12.01 -24.40 -7.40
C LEU A 73 11.59 -22.93 -7.32
N LEU A 74 11.15 -22.45 -6.16
CA LEU A 74 10.68 -21.07 -6.00
C LEU A 74 11.83 -20.09 -5.80
N GLY A 75 12.85 -20.48 -5.03
CA GLY A 75 14.01 -19.70 -4.66
C GLY A 75 14.92 -19.33 -5.82
N SER A 76 15.24 -20.31 -6.67
CA SER A 76 16.11 -20.13 -7.85
C SER A 76 15.52 -19.22 -8.94
N ALA A 77 14.22 -18.95 -8.89
CA ALA A 77 13.57 -18.03 -9.81
C ALA A 77 13.81 -16.58 -9.37
N ASN A 78 13.92 -15.65 -10.33
CA ASN A 78 13.88 -14.22 -10.01
C ASN A 78 12.51 -13.81 -9.42
N ALA A 79 12.42 -12.64 -8.77
CA ALA A 79 11.24 -12.21 -8.04
C ALA A 79 9.95 -12.26 -8.88
N ALA A 80 9.96 -11.74 -10.10
CA ALA A 80 8.78 -11.72 -10.98
C ALA A 80 8.34 -13.14 -11.40
N ARG A 81 9.28 -14.06 -11.63
CA ARG A 81 8.97 -15.45 -11.98
C ARG A 81 8.52 -16.26 -10.76
N ARG A 82 9.07 -15.97 -9.59
CA ARG A 82 8.64 -16.54 -8.30
C ARG A 82 7.20 -16.15 -7.98
N LEU A 83 6.86 -14.87 -8.12
CA LEU A 83 5.50 -14.39 -7.93
C LEU A 83 4.52 -15.10 -8.86
N ARG A 84 4.84 -15.21 -10.16
CA ARG A 84 4.01 -15.96 -11.11
C ARG A 84 3.81 -17.42 -10.71
N ARG A 85 4.85 -18.08 -10.19
CA ARG A 85 4.76 -19.47 -9.71
C ARG A 85 3.85 -19.60 -8.49
N LEU A 86 4.03 -18.71 -7.51
CA LEU A 86 3.19 -18.65 -6.31
C LEU A 86 1.71 -18.42 -6.66
N LEU A 87 1.42 -17.62 -7.68
CA LEU A 87 0.04 -17.41 -8.14
C LEU A 87 -0.53 -18.62 -8.89
N SER A 88 0.28 -19.32 -9.68
CA SER A 88 -0.18 -20.48 -10.46
C SER A 88 -0.37 -21.75 -9.62
N ALA A 89 0.47 -21.93 -8.59
CA ALA A 89 0.50 -23.11 -7.75
C ALA A 89 0.89 -22.69 -6.32
N PRO A 90 -0.02 -22.02 -5.60
CA PRO A 90 0.27 -21.52 -4.25
C PRO A 90 0.48 -22.71 -3.29
N PRO A 91 1.47 -22.61 -2.38
CA PRO A 91 1.55 -23.49 -1.22
C PRO A 91 0.25 -23.44 -0.40
N GLY A 92 -0.03 -24.51 0.36
CA GLY A 92 -1.23 -24.63 1.21
C GLY A 92 -1.47 -23.39 2.09
N PRO A 93 -0.49 -22.99 2.92
CA PRO A 93 -0.62 -21.81 3.76
C PRO A 93 -0.91 -20.53 2.96
N LEU A 94 -0.17 -20.27 1.87
CA LEU A 94 -0.43 -19.11 1.01
C LEU A 94 -1.86 -19.09 0.46
N ARG A 95 -2.37 -20.25 0.02
CA ARG A 95 -3.73 -20.35 -0.52
C ARG A 95 -4.76 -20.03 0.57
N GLU A 96 -4.67 -20.69 1.72
CA GLU A 96 -5.55 -20.47 2.87
C GLU A 96 -5.48 -19.02 3.34
N GLY A 97 -4.28 -18.45 3.31
CA GLY A 97 -4.01 -17.09 3.69
C GLY A 97 -4.63 -16.06 2.75
N LEU A 98 -4.63 -16.33 1.45
CA LEU A 98 -5.30 -15.49 0.44
C LEU A 98 -6.82 -15.62 0.53
N GLU A 99 -7.35 -16.82 0.74
CA GLU A 99 -8.79 -17.08 0.83
C GLU A 99 -9.40 -16.45 2.09
N SER A 100 -8.78 -16.65 3.24
CA SER A 100 -9.26 -16.12 4.53
C SER A 100 -9.27 -14.58 4.59
N ARG A 101 -8.39 -13.93 3.83
CA ARG A 101 -8.22 -12.46 3.84
C ARG A 101 -8.90 -11.76 2.67
N ALA A 102 -9.49 -12.50 1.73
CA ALA A 102 -10.15 -11.94 0.55
C ALA A 102 -11.31 -10.97 0.90
N ALA A 103 -11.93 -11.14 2.06
CA ALA A 103 -13.03 -10.29 2.54
C ALA A 103 -12.59 -9.15 3.48
N VAL A 104 -11.29 -9.05 3.80
CA VAL A 104 -10.78 -7.98 4.69
C VAL A 104 -10.67 -6.69 3.89
N ALA A 105 -11.35 -5.63 4.36
CA ALA A 105 -11.55 -4.37 3.63
C ALA A 105 -10.24 -3.71 3.14
N ASP A 106 -9.18 -3.81 3.95
CA ASP A 106 -7.90 -3.15 3.69
C ASP A 106 -6.79 -4.16 3.31
N PHE A 107 -7.16 -5.32 2.78
CA PHE A 107 -6.18 -6.35 2.43
C PHE A 107 -5.31 -5.95 1.23
N ASP A 108 -4.05 -5.59 1.51
CA ASP A 108 -3.02 -5.40 0.48
C ASP A 108 -2.47 -6.77 0.04
N ARG A 109 -3.17 -7.39 -0.91
CA ARG A 109 -2.78 -8.67 -1.51
C ARG A 109 -1.37 -8.62 -2.11
N ASP A 110 -1.02 -7.51 -2.75
CA ASP A 110 0.27 -7.38 -3.44
C ASP A 110 1.41 -7.22 -2.44
N GLY A 111 1.25 -6.39 -1.41
CA GLY A 111 2.20 -6.29 -0.30
C GLY A 111 2.41 -7.62 0.42
N TYR A 112 1.33 -8.34 0.69
CA TYR A 112 1.38 -9.69 1.28
C TYR A 112 2.15 -10.69 0.38
N LEU A 113 1.86 -10.74 -0.91
CA LEU A 113 2.59 -11.59 -1.86
C LEU A 113 4.06 -11.19 -2.02
N GLN A 114 4.37 -9.90 -1.96
CA GLN A 114 5.75 -9.41 -1.97
C GLN A 114 6.53 -9.89 -0.74
N GLY A 115 5.89 -9.96 0.43
CA GLY A 115 6.47 -10.56 1.63
C GLY A 115 6.86 -12.02 1.41
N TRP A 116 5.97 -12.81 0.82
CA TRP A 116 6.23 -14.20 0.43
C TRP A 116 7.41 -14.33 -0.55
N VAL A 117 7.41 -13.50 -1.61
CA VAL A 117 8.47 -13.50 -2.61
C VAL A 117 9.81 -13.16 -1.97
N ALA A 118 9.85 -12.16 -1.08
CA ALA A 118 11.08 -11.73 -0.41
C ALA A 118 11.63 -12.81 0.52
N ALA A 119 10.79 -13.40 1.37
CA ALA A 119 11.18 -14.45 2.30
C ALA A 119 11.83 -15.65 1.60
N ILE A 120 11.17 -16.19 0.57
CA ILE A 120 11.67 -17.34 -0.20
C ILE A 120 12.99 -16.99 -0.92
N GLY A 121 13.10 -15.77 -1.46
CA GLY A 121 14.32 -15.32 -2.12
C GLY A 121 15.51 -15.23 -1.16
N ALA A 122 15.30 -14.62 0.00
CA ALA A 122 16.33 -14.48 1.03
C ALA A 122 16.74 -15.85 1.58
N TYR A 123 15.78 -16.73 1.85
CA TYR A 123 16.04 -18.07 2.36
C TYR A 123 16.85 -18.92 1.35
N TRP A 124 16.51 -18.84 0.06
CA TRP A 124 17.29 -19.53 -0.98
C TRP A 124 18.72 -19.01 -1.09
N GLN A 125 18.91 -17.69 -1.07
CA GLN A 125 20.26 -17.09 -1.07
C GLN A 125 21.07 -17.52 0.15
N PHE A 126 20.43 -17.68 1.31
CA PHE A 126 21.08 -18.22 2.49
C PHE A 126 21.50 -19.68 2.27
N LEU A 127 20.61 -20.54 1.76
CA LEU A 127 20.95 -21.93 1.45
C LEU A 127 22.09 -22.04 0.44
N GLU A 128 22.07 -21.28 -0.66
CA GLU A 128 23.14 -21.29 -1.69
C GLU A 128 24.51 -20.90 -1.14
N ARG A 129 24.59 -20.11 -0.07
CA ARG A 129 25.85 -19.71 0.55
C ARG A 129 26.40 -20.73 1.54
N ASN A 130 25.55 -21.64 2.02
CA ASN A 130 25.88 -22.59 3.09
C ASN A 130 25.87 -24.06 2.62
N LEU A 131 25.59 -24.30 1.33
CA LEU A 131 25.71 -25.59 0.64
C LEU A 131 27.02 -25.65 -0.14
#